data_AF-A0AAW8E601-F1
#
_entry.id   AF-A0AAW8E601-F1
#
_cell.length_a   1.000
_cell.length_b   1.000
_cell.length_c   1.000
_cell.angle_alpha   90.00
_cell.angle_beta   90.00
_cell.angle_gamma   90.00
#
_symmetry.space_group_name_H-M   'P 1'
#
loop_
_entity.id
_entity.type
_entity.pdbx_description
1 polymer ?
#
loop_
_entity_poly.entity_id
_entity_poly.type
_entity_poly.pdbx_seq_one_letter_code
_entity_poly.pdbx_strand_id
1 'polypeptide(L)'
;MACARAPNPPKGKPTDMARNIEIKARIDSVDRIAEIAATLADQGPIEIAQDDTFFRCEHSADRLKLRTFAPDRGELIFYRRADSTGPKESFYLITPVTTPDALRESLTLAWGQAGRVRKQRRLFLVGRTRVHLDRVEGLGEFLELEVVLQEGEPADAGVAEAHALMARLGVAESQLVQGAYVDLLRAQAAPSKAGATAMERLEKWLEINLQEVHADLAPGCTEAAIAEFECEVGRSFPASLKDLYRAHDGQAGTANTGPFYGLSFLSMAQAKGHWIDWKKIADETSPEVMEGASMFSKSASAGTVKEIYANAYWIPFAYDHGGNYLGVDLDPGPRGTIGQVINFGRDEDEKFVVASSVAAFLEWLVDQLESGNSTVRLEDDGGRSLNTKEPEMSHFLDAIKILFASQRGA
;
A
#
# COMPACT_ATOMS: atom_id res chain seq x y z
N MET A 1 31.57 -0.89 29.11
CA MET A 1 32.07 -0.67 27.74
C MET A 1 31.34 0.53 27.17
N ALA A 2 32.05 1.61 26.85
CA ALA A 2 31.45 2.84 26.34
C ALA A 2 30.94 2.60 24.90
N CYS A 3 29.66 2.85 24.68
CA CYS A 3 29.03 2.78 23.36
C CYS A 3 29.66 3.88 22.48
N ALA A 4 30.42 3.49 21.45
CA ALA A 4 31.09 4.43 20.56
C ALA A 4 30.05 5.29 19.83
N ARG A 5 30.21 6.62 19.89
CA ARG A 5 29.34 7.58 19.19
C ARG A 5 29.66 7.55 17.70
N ALA A 6 28.63 7.46 16.86
CA ALA A 6 28.76 7.88 15.47
C ALA A 6 29.08 9.40 15.42
N PRO A 7 29.93 9.87 14.50
CA PRO A 7 30.20 11.29 14.37
C PRO A 7 28.93 12.06 14.01
N ASN A 8 28.67 13.17 14.71
CA ASN A 8 27.58 14.07 14.38
C ASN A 8 27.81 14.66 12.98
N PRO A 9 26.75 14.87 12.18
CA PRO A 9 26.87 15.66 10.96
C PRO A 9 27.42 17.06 11.27
N PRO A 10 28.13 17.70 10.33
CA PRO A 10 28.67 19.05 10.52
C PRO A 10 27.55 20.01 10.94
N LYS A 11 27.84 20.88 11.92
CA LYS A 11 26.90 21.88 12.42
C LYS A 11 26.66 22.96 11.35
N GLY A 12 25.76 22.68 10.41
CA GLY A 12 25.16 23.67 9.50
C GLY A 12 24.01 24.43 10.15
N LYS A 13 23.66 25.60 9.61
CA LYS A 13 22.53 26.43 10.06
C LYS A 13 21.20 25.64 10.01
N PRO A 14 20.14 26.04 10.76
CA PRO A 14 18.85 25.32 10.84
C PRO A 14 18.04 25.20 9.54
N THR A 15 18.59 25.65 8.41
CA THR A 15 17.93 25.70 7.09
C THR A 15 18.67 24.90 6.02
N ASP A 16 19.75 24.20 6.38
CA ASP A 16 20.60 23.50 5.41
C ASP A 16 20.17 22.04 5.28
N MET A 17 19.46 21.73 4.19
CA MET A 17 18.89 20.40 3.95
C MET A 17 19.97 19.47 3.37
N ALA A 18 20.35 18.43 4.12
CA ALA A 18 21.32 17.45 3.65
C ALA A 18 20.71 16.50 2.61
N ARG A 19 21.45 16.28 1.52
CA ARG A 19 21.10 15.37 0.41
C ARG A 19 22.03 14.16 0.43
N ASN A 20 21.50 12.97 0.19
CA ASN A 20 22.30 11.76 0.01
C ASN A 20 21.75 10.90 -1.12
N ILE A 21 22.61 10.02 -1.65
CA ILE A 21 22.24 8.92 -2.52
C ILE A 21 22.21 7.63 -1.69
N GLU A 22 21.06 6.96 -1.65
CA GLU A 22 20.90 5.68 -0.94
C GLU A 22 20.81 4.49 -1.92
N ILE A 23 21.54 3.41 -1.62
CA ILE A 23 21.36 2.08 -2.23
C ILE A 23 21.11 1.06 -1.13
N LYS A 24 20.20 0.10 -1.35
CA LYS A 24 19.93 -1.00 -0.43
C LYS A 24 19.99 -2.34 -1.16
N ALA A 25 20.68 -3.30 -0.57
CA ALA A 25 20.85 -4.63 -1.12
C ALA A 25 20.62 -5.71 -0.07
N ARG A 26 20.02 -6.83 -0.48
CA ARG A 26 19.97 -8.06 0.33
C ARG A 26 21.29 -8.82 0.18
N ILE A 27 21.88 -9.24 1.28
CA ILE A 27 23.19 -9.89 1.31
C ILE A 27 23.11 -11.23 2.03
N ASP A 28 23.99 -12.16 1.66
CA ASP A 28 24.01 -13.50 2.26
C ASP A 28 24.72 -13.53 3.61
N SER A 29 25.62 -12.58 3.87
CA SER A 29 26.39 -12.50 5.11
C SER A 29 26.97 -11.11 5.36
N VAL A 30 26.53 -10.50 6.44
CA VAL A 30 27.08 -9.29 7.06
C VAL A 30 28.53 -9.51 7.44
N ASP A 31 28.89 -10.67 7.98
CA ASP A 31 30.26 -10.90 8.45
C ASP A 31 31.25 -10.96 7.29
N ARG A 32 30.90 -11.65 6.20
CA ARG A 32 31.71 -11.67 4.97
C ARG A 32 31.91 -10.26 4.41
N ILE A 33 30.84 -9.48 4.31
CA ILE A 33 30.94 -8.11 3.75
C ILE A 33 31.65 -7.17 4.72
N ALA A 34 31.54 -7.38 6.04
CA ALA A 34 32.25 -6.60 7.04
C ALA A 34 33.77 -6.75 6.93
N GLU A 35 34.26 -7.96 6.63
CA GLU A 35 35.70 -8.19 6.37
C GLU A 35 36.19 -7.36 5.18
N ILE A 36 35.43 -7.35 4.08
CA ILE A 36 35.76 -6.55 2.90
C ILE A 36 35.67 -5.06 3.23
N ALA A 37 34.57 -4.60 3.83
CA ALA A 37 34.36 -3.20 4.20
C ALA A 37 35.46 -2.66 5.12
N ALA A 38 35.96 -3.47 6.06
CA ALA A 38 37.06 -3.09 6.94
C ALA A 38 38.36 -2.80 6.19
N THR A 39 38.60 -3.42 5.03
CA THR A 39 39.78 -3.10 4.19
C THR A 39 39.63 -1.80 3.40
N LEU A 40 38.40 -1.30 3.26
CA LEU A 40 38.07 -0.10 2.49
C LEU A 40 37.82 1.12 3.38
N ALA A 41 37.49 0.90 4.65
CA ALA A 41 36.98 1.90 5.57
C ALA A 41 38.09 2.75 6.21
N ASP A 42 37.82 4.04 6.33
CA ASP A 42 38.60 4.98 7.12
C ASP A 42 38.25 4.87 8.61
N GLN A 43 36.99 4.51 8.93
CA GLN A 43 36.51 4.37 10.32
C GLN A 43 35.47 3.24 10.45
N GLY A 44 35.41 2.64 11.64
CA GLY A 44 34.50 1.55 11.99
C GLY A 44 35.25 0.23 12.26
N PRO A 45 34.53 -0.85 12.60
CA PRO A 45 33.07 -0.92 12.73
C PRO A 45 32.55 -0.16 13.96
N ILE A 46 31.36 0.44 13.82
CA ILE A 46 30.57 0.97 14.94
C ILE A 46 29.28 0.16 15.02
N GLU A 47 29.07 -0.53 16.15
CA GLU A 47 27.86 -1.33 16.40
C GLU A 47 26.75 -0.46 16.99
N ILE A 48 25.55 -0.53 16.41
CA ILE A 48 24.40 0.31 16.76
C ILE A 48 23.13 -0.55 16.78
N ALA A 49 22.52 -0.69 17.95
CA ALA A 49 21.17 -1.23 18.07
C ALA A 49 20.15 -0.12 17.77
N GLN A 50 19.17 -0.41 16.90
CA GLN A 50 18.14 0.55 16.50
C GLN A 50 16.76 -0.08 16.61
N ASP A 51 15.84 0.64 17.24
CA ASP A 51 14.42 0.31 17.33
C ASP A 51 13.61 1.47 16.74
N ASP A 52 13.21 1.30 15.48
CA ASP A 52 12.54 2.32 14.68
C ASP A 52 11.03 2.04 14.63
N THR A 53 10.22 2.95 15.16
CA THR A 53 8.76 2.93 14.99
C THR A 53 8.35 3.88 13.89
N PHE A 54 7.64 3.40 12.88
CA PHE A 54 7.13 4.20 11.76
C PHE A 54 5.67 4.55 12.01
N PHE A 55 5.25 5.75 11.61
CA PHE A 55 3.87 6.24 11.71
C PHE A 55 3.28 6.47 10.33
N ARG A 56 1.95 6.47 10.22
CA ARG A 56 1.29 6.75 8.94
C ARG A 56 1.49 8.24 8.57
N CYS A 57 1.62 8.51 7.28
CA CYS A 57 1.69 9.87 6.74
C CYS A 57 0.66 9.97 5.61
N GLU A 58 0.09 11.16 5.40
CA GLU A 58 -0.92 11.40 4.36
C GLU A 58 -0.34 11.25 2.95
N HIS A 59 0.88 11.75 2.73
CA HIS A 59 1.56 11.63 1.45
C HIS A 59 2.41 10.36 1.38
N SER A 60 2.27 9.61 0.29
CA SER A 60 3.00 8.37 0.05
C SER A 60 4.52 8.55 -0.11
N ALA A 61 5.02 9.76 -0.30
CA ALA A 61 6.46 10.07 -0.31
C ALA A 61 7.02 10.41 1.09
N ASP A 62 6.13 10.77 2.03
CA ASP A 62 6.50 11.21 3.38
C ASP A 62 6.64 10.03 4.32
N ARG A 63 7.65 10.09 5.19
CA ARG A 63 7.90 9.07 6.21
C ARG A 63 8.24 9.76 7.52
N LEU A 64 7.57 9.32 8.58
CA LEU A 64 7.88 9.71 9.95
C LEU A 64 8.28 8.46 10.73
N LYS A 65 9.46 8.49 11.33
CA LYS A 65 9.93 7.43 12.22
C LYS A 65 10.45 7.99 13.54
N LEU A 66 10.16 7.30 14.63
CA LEU A 66 10.78 7.50 15.93
C LEU A 66 11.80 6.39 16.15
N ARG A 67 13.08 6.78 16.20
CA ARG A 67 14.19 5.90 16.54
C ARG A 67 14.43 5.93 18.04
N THR A 68 14.42 4.79 18.69
CA THR A 68 14.73 4.65 20.12
C THR A 68 16.10 4.00 20.28
N PHE A 69 16.97 4.65 21.05
CA PHE A 69 18.30 4.13 21.41
C PHE A 69 18.36 3.67 22.87
N ALA A 70 17.61 4.33 23.75
CA ALA A 70 17.47 4.04 25.17
C ALA A 70 16.15 4.63 25.70
N PRO A 71 15.68 4.26 26.91
CA PRO A 71 14.43 4.80 27.48
C PRO A 71 14.39 6.33 27.58
N ASP A 72 15.55 6.98 27.71
CA ASP A 72 15.73 8.43 27.85
C ASP A 72 16.30 9.10 26.60
N ARG A 73 16.41 8.35 25.49
CA ARG A 73 17.10 8.83 24.28
C ARG A 73 16.54 8.22 22.99
N GLY A 74 15.97 9.08 22.17
CA GLY A 74 15.53 8.78 20.82
C GLY A 74 15.63 9.99 19.89
N GLU A 75 15.21 9.78 18.66
CA GLU A 75 15.16 10.80 17.60
C GLU A 75 13.87 10.63 16.82
N LEU A 76 13.10 11.70 16.67
CA LEU A 76 12.00 11.77 15.71
C LEU A 76 12.57 12.25 14.37
N ILE A 77 12.36 11.47 13.33
CA ILE A 77 12.98 11.67 12.03
C ILE A 77 11.87 11.75 10.99
N PHE A 78 11.72 12.91 10.38
CA PHE A 78 10.92 13.10 9.18
C PHE A 78 11.82 13.04 7.96
N TYR A 79 11.40 12.34 6.92
CA TYR A 79 12.12 12.33 5.64
C TYR A 79 11.14 12.10 4.48
N ARG A 80 11.48 12.62 3.31
CA ARG A 80 10.74 12.39 2.06
C ARG A 80 11.66 11.76 1.03
N ARG A 81 11.12 10.77 0.31
CA ARG A 81 11.80 10.11 -0.80
C ARG A 81 10.80 9.68 -1.87
N ALA A 82 11.22 9.67 -3.13
CA ALA A 82 10.43 9.10 -4.21
C ALA A 82 10.49 7.56 -4.18
N ASP A 83 9.39 6.89 -4.51
CA ASP A 83 9.30 5.42 -4.53
C ASP A 83 9.78 4.81 -5.87
N SER A 84 11.01 5.11 -6.32
CA SER A 84 11.64 4.53 -7.53
C SER A 84 12.60 3.33 -7.25
N THR A 85 13.22 2.75 -8.27
CA THR A 85 14.35 1.80 -8.12
C THR A 85 15.69 2.51 -8.34
N GLY A 86 16.74 2.07 -7.65
CA GLY A 86 18.10 2.63 -7.79
C GLY A 86 18.44 3.79 -6.85
N PRO A 87 19.55 4.50 -7.12
CA PRO A 87 20.02 5.68 -6.39
C PRO A 87 18.97 6.79 -6.28
N LYS A 88 18.76 7.34 -5.08
CA LYS A 88 17.73 8.36 -4.83
C LYS A 88 18.22 9.47 -3.94
N GLU A 89 17.77 10.67 -4.27
CA GLU A 89 17.87 11.83 -3.38
C GLU A 89 16.80 11.75 -2.28
N SER A 90 17.23 11.92 -1.03
CA SER A 90 16.34 12.05 0.14
C SER A 90 16.65 13.34 0.88
N PHE A 91 15.64 13.96 1.49
CA PHE A 91 15.82 15.02 2.48
C PHE A 91 15.28 14.55 3.83
N TYR A 92 15.89 15.03 4.93
CA TYR A 92 15.52 14.60 6.28
C TYR A 92 15.65 15.72 7.32
N LEU A 93 14.83 15.62 8.37
CA LEU A 93 14.86 16.44 9.58
C LEU A 93 14.93 15.51 10.79
N ILE A 94 15.85 15.79 11.72
CA ILE A 94 16.05 14.99 12.94
C ILE A 94 15.82 15.88 14.17
N THR A 95 14.90 15.44 15.04
CA THR A 95 14.58 16.11 16.30
C THR A 95 14.91 15.18 17.46
N PRO A 96 15.81 15.56 18.39
CA PRO A 96 16.10 14.75 19.59
C PRO A 96 14.87 14.58 20.49
N VAL A 97 14.73 13.40 21.10
CA VAL A 97 13.61 13.04 21.99
C VAL A 97 14.16 12.40 23.26
N THR A 98 13.73 12.88 24.42
CA THR A 98 14.15 12.33 25.73
C THR A 98 13.17 11.32 26.32
N THR A 99 11.95 11.24 25.78
CA THR A 99 10.90 10.33 26.25
C THR A 99 10.28 9.55 25.08
N PRO A 100 11.08 8.73 24.36
CA PRO A 100 10.63 8.05 23.14
C PRO A 100 9.38 7.19 23.34
N ASP A 101 9.24 6.46 24.45
CA ASP A 101 8.07 5.60 24.63
C ASP A 101 6.75 6.38 24.77
N ALA A 102 6.76 7.49 25.53
CA ALA A 102 5.59 8.37 25.66
C ALA A 102 5.25 9.07 24.34
N LEU A 103 6.27 9.50 23.59
CA LEU A 103 6.06 10.07 22.26
C LEU A 103 5.51 9.02 21.29
N ARG A 104 5.99 7.78 21.36
CA ARG A 104 5.47 6.67 20.54
C ARG A 104 3.98 6.47 20.78
N GLU A 105 3.56 6.40 22.04
CA GLU A 105 2.15 6.23 22.40
C GLU A 105 1.29 7.38 21.84
N SER A 106 1.73 8.62 22.05
CA SER A 106 1.03 9.82 21.57
C SER A 106 0.87 9.82 20.05
N LEU A 107 1.95 9.52 19.31
CA LEU A 107 1.94 9.48 17.85
C LEU A 107 1.16 8.30 17.28
N THR A 108 1.17 7.15 17.96
CA THR A 108 0.34 6.00 17.61
C THR A 108 -1.14 6.33 17.75
N LEU A 109 -1.54 7.03 18.82
CA LEU A 109 -2.93 7.47 19.00
C LEU A 109 -3.34 8.53 17.95
N ALA A 110 -2.43 9.46 17.63
CA ALA A 110 -2.73 10.55 16.70
C ALA A 110 -2.77 10.12 15.22
N TRP A 111 -1.82 9.28 14.80
CA TRP A 111 -1.59 8.97 13.37
C TRP A 111 -1.56 7.48 13.05
N GLY A 112 -1.62 6.60 14.06
CA GLY A 112 -1.49 5.17 13.87
C GLY A 112 -0.04 4.74 13.59
N GLN A 113 0.28 3.51 14.01
CA GLN A 113 1.58 2.92 13.74
C GLN A 113 1.59 2.28 12.35
N ALA A 114 2.61 2.62 11.54
CA ALA A 114 2.85 2.00 10.26
C ALA A 114 3.61 0.66 10.40
N GLY A 115 4.50 0.55 11.37
CA GLY A 115 5.23 -0.68 11.69
C GLY A 115 6.41 -0.40 12.60
N ARG A 116 7.13 -1.45 13.02
CA ARG A 116 8.31 -1.35 13.89
C ARG A 116 9.44 -2.20 13.33
N VAL A 117 10.62 -1.62 13.21
CA VAL A 117 11.81 -2.27 12.68
C VAL A 117 12.87 -2.29 13.78
N ARG A 118 13.28 -3.49 14.19
CA ARG A 118 14.41 -3.69 15.11
C ARG A 118 15.58 -4.26 14.34
N LYS A 119 16.76 -3.66 14.53
CA LYS A 119 17.96 -4.07 13.82
C LYS A 119 19.23 -3.82 14.59
N GLN A 120 20.25 -4.62 14.28
CA GLN A 120 21.64 -4.40 14.66
C GLN A 120 22.39 -3.92 13.42
N ARG A 121 22.96 -2.73 13.51
CA ARG A 121 23.70 -2.07 12.44
C ARG A 121 25.19 -2.04 12.76
N ARG A 122 26.01 -2.53 11.83
CA ARG A 122 27.45 -2.35 11.81
C ARG A 122 27.79 -1.29 10.77
N LEU A 123 28.24 -0.12 11.22
CA LEU A 123 28.57 1.03 10.37
C LEU A 123 30.07 1.12 10.09
N PHE A 124 30.43 1.34 8.83
CA PHE A 124 31.75 1.75 8.37
C PHE A 124 31.67 3.08 7.61
N LEU A 125 32.72 3.90 7.68
CA LEU A 125 32.88 5.11 6.87
C LEU A 125 33.97 4.88 5.82
N VAL A 126 33.62 5.06 4.55
CA VAL A 126 34.53 4.97 3.39
C VAL A 126 34.46 6.32 2.68
N GLY A 127 35.43 7.19 2.95
CA GLY A 127 35.40 8.59 2.57
C GLY A 127 34.16 9.28 3.13
N ARG A 128 33.29 9.75 2.23
CA ARG A 128 32.00 10.38 2.55
C ARG A 128 30.82 9.40 2.54
N THR A 129 31.05 8.15 2.15
CA THR A 129 30.03 7.13 2.05
C THR A 129 29.91 6.34 3.35
N ARG A 130 28.69 6.21 3.84
CA ARG A 130 28.36 5.35 4.99
C ARG A 130 27.97 3.98 4.47
N VAL A 131 28.66 2.95 4.95
CA VAL A 131 28.34 1.54 4.67
C VAL A 131 27.67 0.96 5.90
N HIS A 132 26.37 0.69 5.80
CA HIS A 132 25.60 0.06 6.85
C HIS A 132 25.42 -1.42 6.53
N LEU A 133 25.81 -2.29 7.47
CA LEU A 133 25.51 -3.71 7.42
C LEU A 133 24.49 -4.02 8.50
N ASP A 134 23.28 -4.37 8.09
CA ASP A 134 22.12 -4.44 8.95
C ASP A 134 21.63 -5.90 9.08
N ARG A 135 21.53 -6.38 10.31
CA ARG A 135 20.75 -7.59 10.66
C ARG A 135 19.38 -7.13 11.15
N VAL A 136 18.35 -7.39 10.36
CA VAL A 136 16.99 -6.89 10.60
C VAL A 136 16.10 -8.04 11.06
N GLU A 137 15.45 -7.85 12.22
CA GLU A 137 14.51 -8.83 12.77
C GLU A 137 13.39 -9.12 11.75
N GLY A 138 13.16 -10.39 11.45
CA GLY A 138 12.16 -10.84 10.47
C GLY A 138 12.59 -10.79 9.00
N LEU A 139 13.56 -9.95 8.61
CA LEU A 139 13.93 -9.79 7.20
C LEU A 139 15.29 -10.38 6.79
N GLY A 140 16.17 -10.66 7.74
CA GLY A 140 17.52 -11.15 7.47
C GLY A 140 18.55 -10.04 7.32
N GLU A 141 19.47 -10.20 6.38
CA GLU A 141 20.71 -9.43 6.30
C GLU A 141 20.78 -8.51 5.08
N PHE A 142 21.22 -7.27 5.29
CA PHE A 142 21.22 -6.22 4.28
C PHE A 142 22.46 -5.34 4.34
N LEU A 143 22.74 -4.71 3.21
CA LEU A 143 23.68 -3.61 3.07
C LEU A 143 22.92 -2.35 2.63
N GLU A 144 23.22 -1.21 3.26
CA GLU A 144 22.83 0.11 2.74
C GLU A 144 24.10 0.96 2.51
N LEU A 145 24.16 1.66 1.37
CA LEU A 145 25.15 2.69 1.10
C LEU A 145 24.46 4.05 1.13
N GLU A 146 24.97 4.99 1.91
CA GLU A 146 24.54 6.39 1.88
C GLU A 146 25.71 7.29 1.49
N VAL A 147 25.71 7.79 0.25
CA VAL A 147 26.71 8.75 -0.25
C VAL A 147 26.20 10.16 0.03
N VAL A 148 26.85 10.88 0.94
CA VAL A 148 26.46 12.26 1.28
C VAL A 148 26.94 13.22 0.19
N LEU A 149 26.01 13.99 -0.38
CA LEU A 149 26.31 14.98 -1.42
C LEU A 149 26.67 16.33 -0.82
N GLN A 150 27.56 17.06 -1.48
CA GLN A 150 27.84 18.46 -1.16
C GLN A 150 26.73 19.36 -1.73
N GLU A 151 26.63 20.58 -1.20
CA GLU A 151 25.69 21.58 -1.72
C GLU A 151 25.94 21.84 -3.21
N GLY A 152 24.89 21.77 -4.03
CA GLY A 152 24.97 21.96 -5.48
C GLY A 152 25.59 20.80 -6.27
N GLU A 153 25.99 19.70 -5.63
CA GLU A 153 26.57 18.55 -6.33
C GLU A 153 25.48 17.77 -7.12
N PRO A 154 25.77 17.36 -8.38
CA PRO A 154 24.86 16.55 -9.17
C PRO A 154 24.74 15.12 -8.61
N ALA A 155 23.53 14.56 -8.66
CA ALA A 155 23.23 13.22 -8.15
C ALA A 155 24.08 12.11 -8.82
N ASP A 156 24.40 12.26 -10.10
CA ASP A 156 25.15 11.28 -10.89
C ASP A 156 26.54 10.97 -10.30
N ALA A 157 27.17 11.95 -9.64
CA ALA A 157 28.44 11.73 -8.96
C ALA A 157 28.30 10.77 -7.77
N GLY A 158 27.26 10.97 -6.96
CA GLY A 158 26.94 10.07 -5.84
C GLY A 158 26.51 8.68 -6.32
N VAL A 159 25.76 8.60 -7.43
CA VAL A 159 25.39 7.34 -8.09
C VAL A 159 26.63 6.55 -8.50
N ALA A 160 27.57 7.20 -9.21
CA ALA A 160 28.79 6.55 -9.67
C ALA A 160 29.65 6.03 -8.50
N GLU A 161 29.76 6.81 -7.42
CA GLU A 161 30.46 6.41 -6.19
C GLU A 161 29.80 5.19 -5.53
N ALA A 162 28.47 5.19 -5.44
CA ALA A 162 27.73 4.07 -4.85
C ALA A 162 27.91 2.78 -5.66
N HIS A 163 27.85 2.82 -7.00
CA HIS A 163 28.10 1.66 -7.86
C HIS A 163 29.54 1.16 -7.76
N ALA A 164 30.52 2.07 -7.72
CA ALA A 164 31.93 1.69 -7.57
C ALA A 164 32.19 0.97 -6.25
N LEU A 165 31.57 1.45 -5.15
CA LEU A 165 31.71 0.82 -3.84
C LEU A 165 30.96 -0.51 -3.78
N MET A 166 29.79 -0.61 -4.39
CA MET A 166 29.01 -1.86 -4.51
C MET A 166 29.83 -2.96 -5.21
N ALA A 167 30.51 -2.63 -6.31
CA ALA A 167 31.39 -3.56 -7.02
C ALA A 167 32.57 -4.04 -6.14
N ARG A 168 33.20 -3.13 -5.39
CA ARG A 168 34.30 -3.46 -4.46
C ARG A 168 33.84 -4.33 -3.29
N LEU A 169 32.60 -4.17 -2.84
CA LEU A 169 31.97 -4.96 -1.78
C LEU A 169 31.42 -6.31 -2.28
N GLY A 170 31.49 -6.57 -3.59
CA GLY A 170 31.02 -7.82 -4.19
C GLY A 170 29.49 -7.96 -4.17
N VAL A 171 28.76 -6.85 -4.28
CA VAL A 171 27.30 -6.82 -4.34
C VAL A 171 26.86 -6.65 -5.79
N ALA A 172 26.01 -7.56 -6.28
CA ALA A 172 25.46 -7.52 -7.63
C ALA A 172 24.19 -6.67 -7.70
N GLU A 173 23.87 -6.13 -8.88
CA GLU A 173 22.63 -5.36 -9.11
C GLU A 173 21.36 -6.18 -8.84
N SER A 174 21.41 -7.50 -9.07
CA SER A 174 20.30 -8.42 -8.77
C SER A 174 19.98 -8.54 -7.27
N GLN A 175 20.87 -8.06 -6.40
CA GLN A 175 20.68 -8.04 -4.96
C GLN A 175 19.98 -6.77 -4.46
N LEU A 176 19.80 -5.76 -5.32
CA LEU A 176 19.19 -4.50 -4.94
C LEU A 176 17.71 -4.68 -4.57
N VAL A 177 17.29 -4.01 -3.50
CA VAL A 177 15.91 -4.07 -3.00
C VAL A 177 15.32 -2.67 -2.87
N GLN A 178 14.01 -2.56 -3.16
CA GLN A 178 13.26 -1.31 -3.09
C GLN A 178 12.57 -1.16 -1.73
N GLY A 179 12.36 0.09 -1.32
CA GLY A 179 11.59 0.43 -0.11
C GLY A 179 12.42 0.49 1.17
N ALA A 180 11.76 0.74 2.30
CA ALA A 180 12.33 0.69 3.63
C ALA A 180 12.07 -0.69 4.24
N TYR A 181 12.80 -1.03 5.31
CA TYR A 181 12.56 -2.29 6.01
C TYR A 181 11.11 -2.45 6.50
N VAL A 182 10.43 -1.37 6.87
CA VAL A 182 9.01 -1.42 7.24
C VAL A 182 8.12 -1.85 6.07
N ASP A 183 8.45 -1.43 4.84
CA ASP A 183 7.71 -1.80 3.63
C ASP A 183 7.94 -3.28 3.30
N LEU A 184 9.18 -3.76 3.43
CA LEU A 184 9.54 -5.17 3.23
C LEU A 184 8.92 -6.08 4.29
N LEU A 185 8.87 -5.64 5.56
CA LEU A 185 8.20 -6.38 6.64
C LEU A 185 6.70 -6.48 6.37
N ARG A 186 6.06 -5.40 5.91
CA ARG A 186 4.66 -5.44 5.49
C ARG A 186 4.43 -6.38 4.31
N ALA A 187 5.32 -6.37 3.32
CA ALA A 187 5.23 -7.27 2.17
C ALA A 187 5.41 -8.75 2.56
N GLN A 188 6.21 -9.07 3.58
CA GLN A 188 6.29 -10.41 4.18
C GLN A 188 5.12 -10.73 5.12
N ALA A 189 4.56 -9.71 5.76
CA ALA A 189 3.36 -9.83 6.59
C ALA A 189 2.07 -9.89 5.76
N ALA A 190 2.14 -9.70 4.43
CA ALA A 190 1.09 -10.12 3.52
C ALA A 190 0.92 -11.65 3.66
N PRO A 191 -0.27 -12.13 4.03
CA PRO A 191 -0.35 -13.28 4.92
C PRO A 191 0.10 -14.60 4.27
N SER A 192 1.13 -15.21 4.86
CA SER A 192 1.28 -16.67 4.95
C SER A 192 0.65 -17.17 6.27
N LYS A 193 -0.55 -17.77 6.19
CA LYS A 193 -1.16 -18.80 7.09
C LYS A 193 -1.05 -18.72 8.63
N ALA A 194 -0.86 -17.56 9.28
CA ALA A 194 -0.89 -17.49 10.75
C ALA A 194 -1.60 -16.26 11.38
N GLY A 195 -2.24 -15.42 10.57
CA GLY A 195 -3.15 -14.36 11.04
C GLY A 195 -4.50 -14.50 10.34
N ALA A 196 -5.57 -14.02 10.97
CA ALA A 196 -6.87 -13.93 10.32
C ALA A 196 -6.75 -13.03 9.07
N THR A 197 -7.13 -13.55 7.92
CA THR A 197 -7.21 -12.83 6.65
C THR A 197 -8.19 -11.65 6.76
N ALA A 198 -8.09 -10.67 5.86
CA ALA A 198 -9.06 -9.57 5.77
C ALA A 198 -10.51 -10.07 5.69
N MET A 199 -10.74 -11.20 5.00
CA MET A 199 -12.07 -11.80 4.89
C MET A 199 -12.54 -12.37 6.23
N GLU A 200 -11.71 -13.15 6.93
CA GLU A 200 -12.06 -13.68 8.25
C GLU A 200 -12.31 -12.55 9.28
N ARG A 201 -11.58 -11.43 9.17
CA ARG A 201 -11.83 -10.22 9.98
C ARG A 201 -13.16 -9.55 9.62
N LEU A 202 -13.46 -9.44 8.33
CA LEU A 202 -14.73 -8.89 7.84
C LEU A 202 -15.92 -9.75 8.29
N GLU A 203 -15.84 -11.07 8.11
CA GLU A 203 -16.85 -12.04 8.58
C GLU A 203 -17.11 -11.86 10.07
N LYS A 204 -16.06 -11.79 10.89
CA LYS A 204 -16.18 -11.56 12.33
C LYS A 204 -16.82 -10.21 12.67
N TRP A 205 -16.48 -9.15 11.93
CA TRP A 205 -17.11 -7.85 12.13
C TRP A 205 -18.60 -7.90 11.79
N LEU A 206 -18.98 -8.56 10.69
CA LEU A 206 -20.36 -8.74 10.28
C LEU A 206 -21.13 -9.61 11.27
N GLU A 207 -20.56 -10.71 11.77
CA GLU A 207 -21.16 -11.56 12.80
C GLU A 207 -21.54 -10.77 14.07
N ILE A 208 -20.74 -9.76 14.44
CA ILE A 208 -21.00 -8.93 15.62
C ILE A 208 -22.01 -7.81 15.32
N ASN A 209 -21.88 -7.14 14.17
CA ASN A 209 -22.57 -5.88 13.91
C ASN A 209 -23.78 -6.02 12.97
N LEU A 210 -23.75 -6.96 12.03
CA LEU A 210 -24.71 -7.19 10.94
C LEU A 210 -24.91 -8.70 10.67
N GLN A 211 -25.47 -9.41 11.66
CA GLN A 211 -25.66 -10.86 11.63
C GLN A 211 -26.42 -11.35 10.41
N GLU A 212 -27.40 -10.59 9.94
CA GLU A 212 -28.18 -10.86 8.73
C GLU A 212 -27.32 -10.83 7.47
N VAL A 213 -26.35 -9.92 7.37
CA VAL A 213 -25.42 -9.85 6.22
C VAL A 213 -24.44 -11.02 6.29
N HIS A 214 -23.91 -11.33 7.48
CA HIS A 214 -23.04 -12.49 7.68
C HIS A 214 -23.73 -13.81 7.30
N ALA A 215 -24.98 -14.00 7.73
CA ALA A 215 -25.77 -15.18 7.41
C ALA A 215 -26.15 -15.27 5.92
N ASP A 216 -26.18 -14.13 5.22
CA ASP A 216 -26.50 -14.04 3.80
C ASP A 216 -25.29 -14.30 2.89
N LEU A 217 -24.06 -14.36 3.43
CA LEU A 217 -22.88 -14.73 2.63
C LEU A 217 -22.96 -16.20 2.19
N ALA A 218 -22.95 -16.43 0.88
CA ALA A 218 -22.99 -17.76 0.32
C ALA A 218 -21.62 -18.46 0.49
N PRO A 219 -21.58 -19.81 0.58
CA PRO A 219 -20.33 -20.55 0.51
C PRO A 219 -19.55 -20.23 -0.79
N GLY A 220 -18.22 -20.29 -0.73
CA GLY A 220 -17.36 -20.04 -1.88
C GLY A 220 -17.67 -20.91 -3.11
N CYS A 221 -17.42 -20.34 -4.29
CA CYS A 221 -17.69 -21.02 -5.55
C CYS A 221 -16.58 -22.01 -5.92
N THR A 222 -16.87 -22.89 -6.88
CA THR A 222 -15.90 -23.88 -7.37
C THR A 222 -14.90 -23.25 -8.34
N GLU A 223 -13.68 -23.80 -8.41
CA GLU A 223 -12.69 -23.38 -9.42
C GLU A 223 -13.22 -23.48 -10.86
N ALA A 224 -14.15 -24.41 -11.11
CA ALA A 224 -14.78 -24.56 -12.43
C ALA A 224 -15.66 -23.35 -12.79
N ALA A 225 -16.39 -22.79 -11.82
CA ALA A 225 -17.21 -21.59 -12.04
C ALA A 225 -16.35 -20.36 -12.33
N ILE A 226 -15.24 -20.21 -11.59
CA ILE A 226 -14.25 -19.14 -11.85
C ILE A 226 -13.65 -19.31 -13.25
N ALA A 227 -13.20 -20.51 -13.59
CA ALA A 227 -12.57 -20.79 -14.89
C ALA A 227 -13.54 -20.60 -16.07
N GLU A 228 -14.82 -20.92 -15.90
CA GLU A 228 -15.86 -20.66 -16.90
C GLU A 228 -15.97 -19.15 -17.18
N PHE A 229 -16.03 -18.33 -16.13
CA PHE A 229 -16.13 -16.89 -16.30
C PHE A 229 -14.83 -16.28 -16.86
N GLU A 230 -13.65 -16.72 -16.41
CA GLU A 230 -12.35 -16.34 -17.01
C GLU A 230 -12.29 -16.68 -18.50
N CYS A 231 -12.84 -17.85 -18.90
CA CYS A 231 -12.89 -18.29 -20.30
C CYS A 231 -13.75 -17.35 -21.16
N GLU A 232 -14.92 -16.93 -20.66
CA GLU A 232 -15.80 -16.00 -21.39
C GLU A 232 -15.23 -14.59 -21.48
N VAL A 233 -14.57 -14.12 -20.43
CA VAL A 233 -13.85 -12.83 -20.44
C VAL A 233 -12.63 -12.89 -21.37
N GLY A 234 -12.05 -14.08 -21.55
CA GLY A 234 -10.81 -14.29 -22.32
C GLY A 234 -9.56 -13.79 -21.58
N ARG A 235 -9.63 -13.57 -20.26
CA ARG A 235 -8.51 -13.16 -19.40
C ARG A 235 -8.61 -13.85 -18.05
N SER A 236 -7.46 -14.22 -17.48
CA SER A 236 -7.41 -14.72 -16.11
C SER A 236 -7.69 -13.61 -15.09
N PHE A 237 -8.43 -13.96 -14.05
CA PHE A 237 -8.70 -13.09 -12.92
C PHE A 237 -7.50 -13.04 -11.96
N PRO A 238 -7.23 -11.86 -11.35
CA PRO A 238 -6.21 -11.73 -10.31
C PRO A 238 -6.47 -12.69 -9.15
N ALA A 239 -5.39 -13.18 -8.52
CA ALA A 239 -5.48 -14.11 -7.40
C ALA A 239 -6.41 -13.62 -6.29
N SER A 240 -6.33 -12.33 -5.93
CA SER A 240 -7.16 -11.75 -4.88
C SER A 240 -8.66 -11.74 -5.19
N LEU A 241 -9.06 -11.64 -6.47
CA LEU A 241 -10.47 -11.75 -6.85
C LEU A 241 -10.95 -13.20 -6.72
N LYS A 242 -10.11 -14.16 -7.11
CA LYS A 242 -10.40 -15.59 -6.92
C LYS A 242 -10.48 -15.96 -5.46
N ASP A 243 -9.60 -15.42 -4.62
CA ASP A 243 -9.62 -15.68 -3.17
C ASP A 243 -10.89 -15.12 -2.51
N LEU A 244 -11.38 -13.96 -2.95
CA LEU A 244 -12.69 -13.43 -2.54
C LEU A 244 -13.82 -14.43 -2.86
N TYR A 245 -13.87 -14.95 -4.10
CA TYR A 245 -14.90 -15.89 -4.53
C TYR A 245 -14.74 -17.32 -3.99
N ARG A 246 -13.52 -17.72 -3.63
CA ARG A 246 -13.26 -18.97 -2.88
C ARG A 246 -13.75 -18.90 -1.45
N ALA A 247 -13.75 -17.71 -0.85
CA ALA A 247 -14.32 -17.52 0.48
C ALA A 247 -15.85 -17.54 0.39
N HIS A 248 -16.43 -16.69 -0.47
CA HIS A 248 -17.88 -16.56 -0.60
C HIS A 248 -18.31 -16.28 -2.03
N ASP A 249 -19.33 -17.00 -2.51
CA ASP A 249 -19.96 -16.76 -3.82
C ASP A 249 -21.03 -15.66 -3.75
N GLY A 250 -20.64 -14.48 -3.27
CA GLY A 250 -21.57 -13.37 -3.07
C GLY A 250 -22.55 -13.56 -1.91
N GLN A 251 -23.66 -12.83 -1.98
CA GLN A 251 -24.79 -12.92 -1.07
C GLN A 251 -25.93 -13.75 -1.68
N ALA A 252 -26.69 -14.47 -0.82
CA ALA A 252 -27.90 -15.19 -1.23
C ALA A 252 -29.08 -14.25 -1.54
N GLY A 253 -29.00 -12.97 -1.14
CA GLY A 253 -29.96 -11.93 -1.48
C GLY A 253 -31.12 -11.80 -0.50
N THR A 254 -30.92 -12.27 0.75
CA THR A 254 -31.92 -12.14 1.82
C THR A 254 -31.73 -10.90 2.68
N ALA A 255 -30.52 -10.34 2.74
CA ALA A 255 -30.24 -9.11 3.46
C ALA A 255 -30.47 -7.87 2.57
N ASN A 256 -31.00 -6.78 3.15
CA ASN A 256 -31.28 -5.53 2.44
C ASN A 256 -30.04 -4.63 2.26
N THR A 257 -28.87 -5.08 2.72
CA THR A 257 -27.60 -4.35 2.63
C THR A 257 -26.47 -5.31 2.34
N GLY A 258 -25.34 -4.79 1.87
CA GLY A 258 -24.16 -5.59 1.56
C GLY A 258 -22.93 -5.26 2.41
N PRO A 259 -21.94 -6.17 2.41
CA PRO A 259 -20.77 -6.10 3.29
C PRO A 259 -19.81 -4.95 2.94
N PHE A 260 -19.92 -4.37 1.74
CA PHE A 260 -19.03 -3.33 1.24
C PHE A 260 -19.67 -1.96 1.35
N TYR A 261 -19.87 -1.48 2.59
CA TYR A 261 -20.58 -0.23 2.88
C TYR A 261 -21.94 -0.13 2.17
N GLY A 262 -22.70 -1.22 2.23
CA GLY A 262 -24.05 -1.30 1.68
C GLY A 262 -24.16 -1.85 0.27
N LEU A 263 -23.05 -1.93 -0.49
CA LEU A 263 -23.06 -2.56 -1.81
C LEU A 263 -23.16 -4.08 -1.69
N SER A 264 -24.13 -4.67 -2.38
CA SER A 264 -24.35 -6.13 -2.40
C SER A 264 -23.18 -6.84 -3.03
N PHE A 265 -22.70 -7.91 -2.39
CA PHE A 265 -21.67 -8.77 -2.96
C PHE A 265 -22.29 -9.73 -3.98
N LEU A 266 -21.95 -9.55 -5.26
CA LEU A 266 -22.47 -10.35 -6.37
C LEU A 266 -21.87 -11.75 -6.36
N SER A 267 -22.73 -12.77 -6.46
CA SER A 267 -22.30 -14.13 -6.84
C SER A 267 -21.64 -14.13 -8.21
N MET A 268 -20.87 -15.17 -8.53
CA MET A 268 -20.26 -15.35 -9.86
C MET A 268 -21.30 -15.32 -10.97
N ALA A 269 -22.46 -15.96 -10.76
CA ALA A 269 -23.54 -15.95 -11.74
C ALA A 269 -24.11 -14.55 -11.97
N GLN A 270 -24.32 -13.77 -10.90
CA GLN A 270 -24.80 -12.39 -11.02
C GLN A 270 -23.73 -11.47 -11.62
N ALA A 271 -22.48 -11.56 -11.17
CA ALA A 271 -21.34 -10.81 -11.71
C ALA A 271 -21.20 -11.05 -13.22
N LYS A 272 -21.29 -12.31 -13.66
CA LYS A 272 -21.32 -12.70 -15.06
C LYS A 272 -22.51 -12.09 -15.80
N GLY A 273 -23.72 -12.15 -15.25
CA GLY A 273 -24.91 -11.54 -15.84
C GLY A 273 -24.75 -10.03 -16.08
N HIS A 274 -24.35 -9.29 -15.04
CA HIS A 274 -24.09 -7.86 -15.14
C HIS A 274 -22.94 -7.55 -16.12
N TRP A 275 -21.88 -8.36 -16.12
CA TRP A 275 -20.78 -8.21 -17.06
C TRP A 275 -21.22 -8.42 -18.52
N ILE A 276 -22.09 -9.40 -18.81
CA ILE A 276 -22.64 -9.63 -20.16
C ILE A 276 -23.38 -8.38 -20.64
N ASP A 277 -24.19 -7.75 -19.78
CA ASP A 277 -24.92 -6.53 -20.13
C ASP A 277 -23.98 -5.38 -20.46
N TRP A 278 -22.93 -5.17 -19.66
CA TRP A 278 -21.93 -4.12 -19.91
C TRP A 278 -21.04 -4.42 -21.12
N LYS A 279 -20.67 -5.68 -21.32
CA LYS A 279 -19.94 -6.14 -22.51
C LYS A 279 -20.75 -5.88 -23.77
N LYS A 280 -22.06 -6.14 -23.74
CA LYS A 280 -22.96 -5.83 -24.86
C LYS A 280 -22.92 -4.34 -25.20
N ILE A 281 -22.96 -3.46 -24.20
CA ILE A 281 -22.82 -2.02 -24.42
C ILE A 281 -21.46 -1.70 -25.04
N ALA A 282 -20.37 -2.29 -24.54
CA ALA A 282 -19.02 -2.04 -25.06
C ALA A 282 -18.84 -2.52 -26.51
N ASP A 283 -19.42 -3.66 -26.88
CA ASP A 283 -19.21 -4.30 -28.19
C ASP A 283 -20.19 -3.82 -29.27
N GLU A 284 -21.46 -3.59 -28.91
CA GLU A 284 -22.54 -3.34 -29.88
C GLU A 284 -22.81 -1.85 -30.11
N THR A 285 -22.34 -0.98 -29.21
CA THR A 285 -22.51 0.48 -29.37
C THR A 285 -21.59 1.01 -30.46
N SER A 286 -22.13 1.80 -31.38
CA SER A 286 -21.32 2.42 -32.44
C SER A 286 -20.27 3.37 -31.84
N PRO A 287 -19.11 3.57 -32.50
CA PRO A 287 -18.06 4.45 -31.99
C PRO A 287 -18.55 5.88 -31.67
N GLU A 288 -19.44 6.43 -32.52
CA GLU A 288 -20.01 7.78 -32.32
C GLU A 288 -20.89 7.86 -31.06
N VAL A 289 -21.71 6.85 -30.80
CA VAL A 289 -22.56 6.80 -29.61
C VAL A 289 -21.72 6.56 -28.36
N MET A 290 -20.69 5.69 -28.45
CA MET A 290 -19.77 5.44 -27.34
C MET A 290 -18.94 6.68 -26.99
N GLU A 291 -18.51 7.46 -27.98
CA GLU A 291 -17.83 8.74 -27.78
C GLU A 291 -18.76 9.73 -27.05
N GLY A 292 -20.02 9.83 -27.47
CA GLY A 292 -21.03 10.64 -26.79
C GLY A 292 -21.28 10.21 -25.34
N ALA A 293 -21.42 8.90 -25.10
CA ALA A 293 -21.59 8.34 -23.75
C ALA A 293 -20.34 8.53 -22.87
N SER A 294 -19.15 8.51 -23.47
CA SER A 294 -17.88 8.68 -22.77
C SER A 294 -17.49 10.15 -22.59
N MET A 295 -18.26 11.11 -23.12
CA MET A 295 -17.93 12.54 -23.09
C MET A 295 -17.63 13.09 -21.69
N PHE A 296 -18.31 12.55 -20.67
CA PHE A 296 -18.12 12.95 -19.27
C PHE A 296 -17.30 11.94 -18.46
N SER A 297 -16.91 10.82 -19.07
CA SER A 297 -16.10 9.80 -18.40
C SER A 297 -14.69 10.32 -18.14
N LYS A 298 -14.26 10.27 -16.88
CA LYS A 298 -12.93 10.75 -16.45
C LYS A 298 -12.29 9.76 -15.51
N SER A 299 -10.95 9.73 -15.53
CA SER A 299 -10.17 9.05 -14.51
C SER A 299 -9.71 10.09 -13.49
N ALA A 300 -10.06 9.91 -12.21
CA ALA A 300 -9.73 10.86 -11.15
C ALA A 300 -8.22 11.18 -11.12
N SER A 301 -7.38 10.16 -11.25
CA SER A 301 -5.97 10.31 -11.64
C SER A 301 -5.82 9.97 -13.12
N ALA A 302 -5.31 10.91 -13.92
CA ALA A 302 -5.37 10.79 -15.38
C ALA A 302 -4.70 9.49 -15.89
N GLY A 303 -5.36 8.73 -16.76
CA GLY A 303 -4.77 7.53 -17.35
C GLY A 303 -4.48 6.37 -16.40
N THR A 304 -5.01 6.35 -15.17
CA THR A 304 -5.04 5.13 -14.34
C THR A 304 -6.20 4.22 -14.72
N VAL A 305 -7.37 4.80 -15.02
CA VAL A 305 -8.54 4.12 -15.58
C VAL A 305 -8.78 4.66 -17.00
N LYS A 306 -9.30 3.83 -17.91
CA LYS A 306 -9.71 4.32 -19.24
C LYS A 306 -10.93 5.22 -19.11
N GLU A 307 -10.89 6.36 -19.78
CA GLU A 307 -11.94 7.39 -19.76
C GLU A 307 -13.06 7.04 -20.75
N ILE A 308 -13.69 5.89 -20.53
CA ILE A 308 -14.77 5.33 -21.35
C ILE A 308 -15.98 4.98 -20.49
N TYR A 309 -17.16 4.99 -21.09
CA TYR A 309 -18.41 4.67 -20.39
C TYR A 309 -18.51 3.18 -20.03
N ALA A 310 -18.13 2.30 -20.96
CA ALA A 310 -18.18 0.84 -20.78
C ALA A 310 -16.87 0.19 -21.25
N ASN A 311 -16.42 -0.84 -20.51
CA ASN A 311 -15.28 -1.66 -20.88
C ASN A 311 -15.61 -3.14 -20.62
N ALA A 312 -15.41 -4.00 -21.63
CA ALA A 312 -15.63 -5.44 -21.52
C ALA A 312 -14.67 -6.14 -20.54
N TYR A 313 -13.67 -5.43 -20.00
CA TYR A 313 -12.68 -5.94 -19.06
C TYR A 313 -12.81 -5.34 -17.65
N TRP A 314 -13.92 -4.66 -17.36
CA TRP A 314 -14.30 -4.29 -16.00
C TRP A 314 -15.23 -5.35 -15.42
N ILE A 315 -14.76 -6.06 -14.40
CA ILE A 315 -15.46 -7.21 -13.82
C ILE A 315 -16.14 -6.78 -12.52
N PRO A 316 -17.48 -6.66 -12.48
CA PRO A 316 -18.19 -6.24 -11.27
C PRO A 316 -18.12 -7.33 -10.20
N PHE A 317 -17.91 -6.94 -8.94
CA PHE A 317 -18.09 -7.84 -7.81
C PHE A 317 -19.01 -7.25 -6.74
N ALA A 318 -19.25 -5.94 -6.71
CA ALA A 318 -20.23 -5.31 -5.82
C ALA A 318 -21.19 -4.43 -6.60
N TYR A 319 -22.44 -4.33 -6.14
CA TYR A 319 -23.53 -3.65 -6.84
C TYR A 319 -24.40 -2.82 -5.91
N ASP A 320 -24.84 -1.65 -6.38
CA ASP A 320 -25.68 -0.71 -5.63
C ASP A 320 -27.18 -0.82 -5.92
N HIS A 321 -27.61 -1.73 -6.79
CA HIS A 321 -29.00 -1.84 -7.31
C HIS A 321 -29.46 -0.69 -8.23
N GLY A 322 -28.60 0.30 -8.50
CA GLY A 322 -28.84 1.45 -9.37
C GLY A 322 -28.14 1.40 -10.73
N GLY A 323 -27.25 0.43 -10.94
CA GLY A 323 -26.42 0.32 -12.15
C GLY A 323 -24.96 0.71 -11.92
N ASN A 324 -24.52 0.80 -10.66
CA ASN A 324 -23.18 1.20 -10.28
C ASN A 324 -22.50 0.12 -9.44
N TYR A 325 -21.18 0.04 -9.59
CA TYR A 325 -20.41 -1.12 -9.17
C TYR A 325 -19.09 -0.73 -8.52
N LEU A 326 -18.60 -1.61 -7.66
CA LEU A 326 -17.17 -1.85 -7.53
C LEU A 326 -16.79 -3.04 -8.40
N GLY A 327 -15.66 -2.93 -9.08
CA GLY A 327 -15.13 -4.04 -9.86
C GLY A 327 -13.63 -4.01 -10.03
N VAL A 328 -13.15 -5.09 -10.62
CA VAL A 328 -11.74 -5.27 -10.96
C VAL A 328 -11.52 -4.83 -12.40
N ASP A 329 -10.55 -3.94 -12.60
CA ASP A 329 -10.13 -3.46 -13.91
C ASP A 329 -9.02 -4.33 -14.48
N LEU A 330 -9.34 -5.12 -15.51
CA LEU A 330 -8.37 -5.97 -16.22
C LEU A 330 -7.76 -5.28 -17.43
N ASP A 331 -8.14 -4.04 -17.74
CA ASP A 331 -7.70 -3.28 -18.90
C ASP A 331 -7.51 -1.79 -18.55
N PRO A 332 -6.59 -1.50 -17.63
CA PRO A 332 -6.37 -0.17 -17.09
C PRO A 332 -5.78 0.78 -18.14
N GLY A 333 -5.75 2.07 -17.77
CA GLY A 333 -4.99 3.06 -18.53
C GLY A 333 -3.47 2.87 -18.40
N PRO A 334 -2.66 3.65 -19.13
CA PRO A 334 -1.20 3.50 -19.17
C PRO A 334 -0.48 3.73 -17.83
N ARG A 335 -1.11 4.42 -16.87
CA ARG A 335 -0.61 4.62 -15.50
C ARG A 335 -1.29 3.70 -14.47
N GLY A 336 -2.24 2.87 -14.89
CA GLY A 336 -2.98 1.98 -14.00
C GLY A 336 -2.32 0.62 -13.82
N THR A 337 -2.89 -0.18 -12.93
CA THR A 337 -2.40 -1.53 -12.60
C THR A 337 -3.49 -2.55 -12.91
N ILE A 338 -3.15 -3.60 -13.66
CA ILE A 338 -4.10 -4.69 -13.96
C ILE A 338 -4.51 -5.33 -12.63
N GLY A 339 -5.81 -5.44 -12.40
CA GLY A 339 -6.39 -5.97 -11.18
C GLY A 339 -6.72 -4.93 -10.10
N GLN A 340 -6.52 -3.64 -10.38
CA GLN A 340 -6.96 -2.56 -9.51
C GLN A 340 -8.49 -2.57 -9.32
N VAL A 341 -8.96 -2.13 -8.15
CA VAL A 341 -10.39 -2.00 -7.84
C VAL A 341 -10.85 -0.58 -8.17
N ILE A 342 -11.92 -0.46 -8.93
CA ILE A 342 -12.49 0.82 -9.38
C ILE A 342 -13.99 0.90 -9.11
N ASN A 343 -14.52 2.12 -8.98
CA ASN A 343 -15.94 2.38 -9.21
C ASN A 343 -16.19 2.53 -10.72
N PHE A 344 -17.31 2.02 -11.20
CA PHE A 344 -17.80 2.24 -12.56
C PHE A 344 -19.31 1.96 -12.61
N GLY A 345 -19.96 2.36 -13.70
CA GLY A 345 -21.38 2.12 -13.87
C GLY A 345 -22.10 3.27 -14.54
N ARG A 346 -23.43 3.22 -14.46
CA ARG A 346 -24.37 4.14 -15.12
C ARG A 346 -24.13 5.60 -14.74
N ASP A 347 -23.90 5.86 -13.46
CA ASP A 347 -23.83 7.20 -12.87
C ASP A 347 -22.39 7.55 -12.40
N GLU A 348 -21.43 6.67 -12.66
CA GLU A 348 -20.03 6.82 -12.27
C GLU A 348 -19.22 7.47 -13.39
N ASP A 349 -19.48 8.74 -13.69
CA ASP A 349 -18.74 9.49 -14.70
C ASP A 349 -17.24 9.59 -14.36
N GLU A 350 -16.92 9.92 -13.10
CA GLU A 350 -15.53 9.99 -12.59
C GLU A 350 -15.14 8.67 -11.90
N LYS A 351 -14.16 7.97 -12.48
CA LYS A 351 -13.66 6.68 -11.99
C LYS A 351 -12.44 6.90 -11.10
N PHE A 352 -12.42 6.22 -9.96
CA PHE A 352 -11.37 6.24 -8.95
C PHE A 352 -10.74 4.86 -8.83
N VAL A 353 -9.45 4.81 -8.57
CA VAL A 353 -8.79 3.58 -8.13
C VAL A 353 -8.94 3.48 -6.62
N VAL A 354 -9.88 2.66 -6.16
CA VAL A 354 -10.20 2.48 -4.73
C VAL A 354 -9.10 1.67 -4.03
N ALA A 355 -8.50 0.70 -4.73
CA ALA A 355 -7.37 -0.08 -4.24
C ALA A 355 -6.55 -0.67 -5.40
N SER A 356 -5.31 -1.08 -5.12
CA SER A 356 -4.42 -1.74 -6.08
C SER A 356 -4.79 -3.20 -6.37
N SER A 357 -5.61 -3.82 -5.51
CA SER A 357 -6.13 -5.18 -5.65
C SER A 357 -7.34 -5.38 -4.73
N VAL A 358 -8.10 -6.47 -4.94
CA VAL A 358 -9.19 -6.86 -4.03
C VAL A 358 -8.68 -7.13 -2.62
N ALA A 359 -7.49 -7.72 -2.47
CA ALA A 359 -6.90 -7.94 -1.16
C ALA A 359 -6.60 -6.62 -0.43
N ALA A 360 -6.04 -5.64 -1.13
CA ALA A 360 -5.80 -4.31 -0.58
C ALA A 360 -7.11 -3.57 -0.25
N PHE A 361 -8.16 -3.76 -1.06
CA PHE A 361 -9.49 -3.21 -0.77
C PHE A 361 -10.09 -3.81 0.51
N LEU A 362 -10.06 -5.15 0.66
CA LEU A 362 -10.60 -5.81 1.84
C LEU A 362 -9.86 -5.42 3.11
N GLU A 363 -8.52 -5.35 3.07
CA GLU A 363 -7.71 -4.87 4.20
C GLU A 363 -8.07 -3.43 4.57
N TRP A 364 -8.19 -2.53 3.59
CA TRP A 364 -8.61 -1.15 3.84
C TRP A 364 -10.01 -1.09 4.44
N LEU A 365 -10.98 -1.80 3.87
CA LEU A 365 -12.37 -1.83 4.32
C LEU A 365 -12.47 -2.28 5.77
N VAL A 366 -11.86 -3.42 6.10
CA VAL A 366 -11.97 -3.97 7.46
C VAL A 366 -11.24 -3.10 8.48
N ASP A 367 -10.12 -2.48 8.11
CA ASP A 367 -9.45 -1.46 8.94
C ASP A 367 -10.38 -0.27 9.23
N GLN A 368 -11.15 0.20 8.24
CA GLN A 368 -12.14 1.26 8.45
C GLN A 368 -13.23 0.81 9.43
N LEU A 369 -13.80 -0.38 9.22
CA LEU A 369 -14.86 -0.92 10.07
C LEU A 369 -14.40 -1.16 11.53
N GLU A 370 -13.21 -1.73 11.72
CA GLU A 370 -12.63 -1.99 13.05
C GLU A 370 -12.23 -0.70 13.79
N SER A 371 -11.85 0.36 13.04
CA SER A 371 -11.60 1.69 13.62
C SER A 371 -12.87 2.47 13.97
N GLY A 372 -14.05 1.92 13.67
CA GLY A 372 -15.34 2.54 13.96
C GLY A 372 -15.81 3.53 12.90
N ASN A 373 -15.21 3.54 11.71
CA ASN A 373 -15.68 4.32 10.56
C ASN A 373 -16.86 3.60 9.87
N SER A 374 -17.94 3.40 10.61
CA SER A 374 -19.17 2.79 10.11
C SER A 374 -20.37 3.37 10.84
N THR A 375 -21.46 3.58 10.11
CA THR A 375 -22.77 3.85 10.69
C THR A 375 -23.72 2.74 10.27
N VAL A 376 -24.39 2.13 11.24
CA VAL A 376 -25.46 1.15 11.01
C VAL A 376 -26.77 1.76 11.47
N ARG A 377 -27.76 1.86 10.58
CA ARG A 377 -29.07 2.46 10.89
C ARG A 377 -30.17 1.45 10.60
N LEU A 378 -31.25 1.51 11.38
CA LEU A 378 -32.48 0.79 11.08
C LEU A 378 -33.26 1.61 10.07
N GLU A 379 -33.66 0.98 8.97
CA GLU A 379 -34.42 1.59 7.88
C GLU A 379 -35.93 1.32 8.02
N ASP A 380 -36.74 2.08 7.29
CA ASP A 380 -38.21 2.01 7.36
C ASP A 380 -38.78 0.64 6.92
N ASP A 381 -38.01 -0.12 6.13
CA ASP A 381 -38.36 -1.48 5.68
C ASP A 381 -38.05 -2.57 6.73
N GLY A 382 -37.51 -2.17 7.89
CA GLY A 382 -37.08 -3.07 8.97
C GLY A 382 -35.71 -3.70 8.75
N GLY A 383 -35.05 -3.42 7.63
CA GLY A 383 -33.66 -3.77 7.37
C GLY A 383 -32.69 -2.79 8.04
N ARG A 384 -31.40 -3.08 7.95
CA ARG A 384 -30.34 -2.18 8.41
C ARG A 384 -29.42 -1.80 7.28
N SER A 385 -29.01 -0.54 7.23
CA SER A 385 -28.00 -0.04 6.30
C SER A 385 -26.59 -0.11 6.92
N LEU A 386 -25.58 -0.21 6.07
CA LEU A 386 -24.17 -0.03 6.43
C LEU A 386 -23.57 1.11 5.62
N ASN A 387 -23.07 2.14 6.28
CA ASN A 387 -22.58 3.36 5.65
C ASN A 387 -21.26 3.83 6.24
N THR A 388 -20.53 4.71 5.54
CA THR A 388 -19.36 5.38 6.10
C THR A 388 -19.79 6.40 7.14
N LYS A 389 -19.00 6.55 8.22
CA LYS A 389 -19.24 7.57 9.26
C LYS A 389 -18.46 8.85 8.98
N GLU A 390 -17.25 8.71 8.44
CA GLU A 390 -16.32 9.79 8.11
C GLU A 390 -15.70 9.50 6.72
N PRO A 391 -16.16 10.19 5.66
CA PRO A 391 -17.28 11.13 5.63
C PRO A 391 -18.61 10.43 5.88
N GLU A 392 -19.57 11.12 6.50
CA GLU A 392 -20.92 10.57 6.66
C GLU A 392 -21.64 10.61 5.32
N MET A 393 -21.86 9.44 4.72
CA MET A 393 -22.50 9.30 3.40
C MET A 393 -23.39 8.07 3.39
N SER A 394 -24.60 8.20 2.83
CA SER A 394 -25.55 7.08 2.71
C SER A 394 -25.28 6.14 1.53
N HIS A 395 -24.38 6.52 0.62
CA HIS A 395 -23.98 5.72 -0.54
C HIS A 395 -22.46 5.70 -0.67
N PHE A 396 -21.88 4.50 -0.74
CA PHE A 396 -20.42 4.34 -0.68
C PHE A 396 -19.71 4.89 -1.93
N LEU A 397 -20.32 4.79 -3.11
CA LEU A 397 -19.68 5.30 -4.34
C LEU A 397 -19.59 6.83 -4.34
N ASP A 398 -20.52 7.51 -3.66
CA ASP A 398 -20.40 8.94 -3.41
C ASP A 398 -19.33 9.25 -2.35
N ALA A 399 -19.17 8.41 -1.33
CA ALA A 399 -18.10 8.53 -0.35
C ALA A 399 -16.71 8.40 -0.98
N ILE A 400 -16.55 7.56 -2.01
CA ILE A 400 -15.28 7.38 -2.74
C ILE A 400 -14.76 8.72 -3.29
N LYS A 401 -15.66 9.56 -3.82
CA LYS A 401 -15.32 10.88 -4.40
C LYS A 401 -14.71 11.85 -3.38
N ILE A 402 -14.91 11.59 -2.09
CA ILE A 402 -14.38 12.36 -0.95
C ILE A 402 -13.14 11.65 -0.39
N LEU A 403 -13.27 10.36 -0.06
CA LEU A 403 -12.20 9.54 0.52
C LEU A 403 -10.94 9.48 -0.36
N PHE A 404 -11.13 9.47 -1.68
CA PHE A 404 -10.07 9.38 -2.67
C PHE A 404 -9.89 10.67 -3.48
N ALA A 405 -10.37 11.80 -2.96
CA ALA A 405 -10.31 13.10 -3.63
C ALA A 405 -8.88 13.54 -3.99
N SER A 406 -7.86 13.06 -3.27
CA SER A 406 -6.44 13.34 -3.53
C SER A 406 -5.94 12.80 -4.88
N GLN A 407 -6.68 11.90 -5.52
CA GLN A 407 -6.36 11.44 -6.89
C GLN A 407 -6.57 12.55 -7.92
N ARG A 408 -7.48 13.49 -7.65
CA ARG A 408 -7.76 14.62 -8.55
C ARG A 408 -6.52 15.51 -8.66
N GLY A 409 -5.95 15.58 -9.86
CA GLY A 409 -4.77 16.40 -10.16
C GLY A 409 -3.41 15.69 -10.03
N ALA A 410 -3.40 14.37 -9.84
CA ALA A 410 -2.20 13.51 -9.84
C ALA A 410 -1.83 12.94 -11.22
#